data_AF-A0A9R1D4I2-F1
#
_entry.id   AF-A0A9R1D4I2-F1
#
_cell.length_a   1.000
_cell.length_b   1.000
_cell.length_c   1.000
_cell.angle_alpha   90.00
_cell.angle_beta   90.00
_cell.angle_gamma   90.00
#
_symmetry.space_group_name_H-M   'P 1'
#
loop_
_entity.id
_entity.type
_entity.pdbx_description
1 polymer ?
#
loop_
_entity_poly.entity_id
_entity_poly.type
_entity_poly.pdbx_seq_one_letter_code
_entity_poly.pdbx_strand_id
1 'polypeptide(L)' 'MTRVPITEAVVEQLEDVLEADLLDDEHNYMGAGFAAQDLGHEELAQFVHEADAATYYEALERARKRRENE' A
#
# COMPACT_ATOMS: atom_id res chain seq x y z
N MET A 1 14.29 7.89 3.84
CA MET A 1 13.27 7.52 2.85
C MET A 1 13.95 7.52 1.50
N THR A 2 13.78 6.42 0.78
CA THR A 2 14.39 6.15 -0.52
C THR A 2 13.31 5.76 -1.50
N ARG A 3 13.52 5.99 -2.80
CA ARG A 3 12.63 5.46 -3.85
C ARG A 3 12.76 3.93 -3.90
N VAL A 4 11.88 3.25 -3.17
CA VAL A 4 11.72 1.80 -3.23
C VAL A 4 10.94 1.44 -4.50
N PRO A 5 11.34 0.40 -5.25
CA PRO A 5 10.56 -0.06 -6.39
C PRO A 5 9.18 -0.54 -5.94
N ILE A 6 8.14 -0.09 -6.65
CA ILE A 6 6.76 -0.56 -6.45
C ILE A 6 6.62 -1.88 -7.21
N THR A 7 6.58 -2.99 -6.48
CA THR A 7 6.37 -4.33 -7.05
C THR A 7 4.88 -4.58 -7.28
N GLU A 8 4.56 -5.56 -8.12
CA GLU A 8 3.17 -5.99 -8.31
C GLU A 8 2.58 -6.54 -7.02
N ALA A 9 3.38 -7.26 -6.22
CA ALA A 9 2.99 -7.74 -4.90
C ALA A 9 2.59 -6.61 -3.93
N VAL A 10 3.33 -5.50 -3.91
CA VAL A 10 2.96 -4.31 -3.11
C VAL A 10 1.62 -3.75 -3.55
N VAL A 11 1.34 -3.71 -4.86
CA VAL A 11 0.07 -3.21 -5.40
C VAL A 11 -1.09 -4.15 -5.06
N GLU A 12 -0.90 -5.46 -5.18
CA GLU A 12 -1.91 -6.47 -4.80
C GLU A 12 -2.22 -6.43 -3.30
N GLN A 13 -1.19 -6.35 -2.46
CA GLN A 13 -1.38 -6.22 -1.01
C GLN A 13 -2.04 -4.90 -0.61
N LEU A 14 -1.77 -3.81 -1.34
CA LEU A 14 -2.47 -2.53 -1.15
C LEU A 14 -3.94 -2.65 -1.52
N GLU A 15 -4.25 -3.39 -2.58
CA GLU A 15 -5.63 -3.65 -2.99
C GLU A 15 -6.40 -4.44 -1.92
N ASP A 16 -5.79 -5.50 -1.35
CA ASP A 16 -6.35 -6.26 -0.23
C ASP A 16 -6.61 -5.36 0.99
N VAL A 17 -5.66 -4.49 1.35
CA VAL A 17 -5.83 -3.52 2.45
C VAL A 17 -6.98 -2.54 2.17
N LEU A 18 -7.11 -2.07 0.92
CA LEU A 18 -8.20 -1.18 0.50
C LEU A 18 -9.55 -1.88 0.38
N GLU A 19 -9.58 -3.20 0.16
CA GLU A 19 -10.80 -4.01 0.17
C GLU A 19 -11.24 -4.31 1.60
N ALA A 20 -10.29 -4.57 2.49
CA ALA A 20 -10.54 -4.84 3.90
C ALA A 20 -11.07 -3.63 4.69
N ASP A 21 -11.05 -2.42 4.09
CA ASP A 21 -11.50 -1.15 4.68
C ASP A 21 -10.84 -0.87 6.05
N LEU A 22 -9.59 -1.34 6.21
CA LEU A 22 -8.82 -1.23 7.45
C LEU A 22 -8.16 0.15 7.62
N LEU A 23 -8.26 1.01 6.61
CA LEU A 23 -7.67 2.34 6.59
C LEU A 23 -8.73 3.42 6.82
N ASP A 24 -8.59 4.19 7.90
CA ASP A 24 -9.39 5.40 8.11
C ASP A 24 -9.16 6.47 7.02
N ASP A 25 -7.92 6.55 6.51
CA ASP A 25 -7.53 7.41 5.39
C ASP A 25 -6.50 6.68 4.52
N GLU A 26 -6.79 6.54 3.23
CA GLU A 26 -5.92 5.88 2.24
C GLU A 26 -4.54 6.54 2.09
N HIS A 27 -4.43 7.85 2.40
CA HIS A 27 -3.16 8.58 2.39
C HIS A 27 -2.32 8.38 3.65
N ASN A 28 -2.88 7.75 4.69
CA ASN A 28 -2.16 7.44 5.90
C ASN A 28 -1.27 6.21 5.68
N TYR A 29 -0.11 6.42 5.05
CA TYR A 29 0.87 5.37 4.79
C TYR A 29 1.27 4.63 6.07
N MET A 30 1.41 5.33 7.22
CA MET A 30 1.66 4.67 8.50
C MET A 30 0.56 3.69 8.87
N GLY A 31 -0.71 4.07 8.68
CA GLY A 31 -1.87 3.20 8.86
C GLY A 31 -1.83 2.00 7.90
N ALA A 32 -1.46 2.22 6.64
CA ALA A 32 -1.36 1.16 5.65
C ALA A 32 -0.29 0.13 6.02
N GLY A 33 0.84 0.57 6.59
CA GLY A 33 1.85 -0.33 7.12
C GLY A 33 1.39 -1.17 8.32
N PHE A 34 0.47 -0.66 9.13
CA PHE A 34 -0.16 -1.44 10.21
C PHE A 34 -1.19 -2.43 9.67
N ALA A 35 -2.07 -1.99 8.78
CA ALA A 35 -3.05 -2.86 8.14
C ALA A 35 -2.36 -3.99 7.36
N ALA A 36 -1.25 -3.69 6.68
CA ALA A 36 -0.42 -4.68 6.02
C ALA A 36 0.12 -5.72 7.00
N GLN A 37 0.63 -5.31 8.16
CA GLN A 37 1.09 -6.25 9.19
C GLN A 37 -0.04 -7.13 9.74
N ASP A 38 -1.24 -6.56 9.93
CA ASP A 38 -2.40 -7.29 10.44
C ASP A 38 -2.88 -8.37 9.45
N LEU A 39 -2.84 -8.07 8.15
CA LEU A 39 -3.16 -9.00 7.07
C LEU A 39 -2.02 -9.98 6.72
N GLY A 40 -0.83 -9.83 7.30
CA GLY A 40 0.35 -10.65 6.99
C GLY A 40 1.07 -10.26 5.69
N HIS A 41 0.87 -9.04 5.21
CA HIS A 41 1.52 -8.45 4.04
C HIS A 41 2.86 -7.79 4.42
N GLU A 42 3.86 -8.62 4.70
CA GLU A 42 5.19 -8.16 5.13
C GLU A 42 5.88 -7.26 4.10
N GLU A 43 5.67 -7.52 2.81
CA GLU A 43 6.27 -6.75 1.70
C GLU A 43 5.72 -5.31 1.66
N LEU A 44 4.41 -5.14 1.78
CA LEU A 44 3.76 -3.83 1.87
C LEU A 44 4.16 -3.09 3.14
N ALA A 45 4.21 -3.77 4.28
CA ALA A 45 4.63 -3.17 5.54
C ALA A 45 6.06 -2.63 5.48
N GLN A 46 6.97 -3.41 4.91
CA GLN A 46 8.36 -3.01 4.68
C GLN A 46 8.44 -1.85 3.65
N PHE A 47 7.71 -1.96 2.54
CA PHE A 47 7.64 -0.93 1.52
C PHE A 47 7.19 0.42 2.10
N VAL A 48 6.11 0.43 2.88
CA VAL A 48 5.61 1.64 3.57
C VAL A 48 6.65 2.24 4.50
N HIS A 49 7.43 1.41 5.18
CA HIS A 49 8.46 1.87 6.12
C HIS A 49 9.66 2.51 5.42
N GLU A 50 10.04 1.98 4.27
CA GLU A 50 11.24 2.41 3.52
C GLU A 50 10.95 3.51 2.47
N ALA A 51 9.75 3.47 1.88
CA ALA A 51 9.34 4.35 0.80
C ALA A 51 9.08 5.78 1.29
N ASP A 52 9.37 6.75 0.41
CA ASP A 52 8.88 8.11 0.55
C ASP A 52 7.37 8.17 0.33
N ALA A 53 6.72 9.18 0.93
CA ALA A 53 5.28 9.42 0.76
C ALA A 53 4.86 9.49 -0.73
N ALA A 54 5.68 10.09 -1.59
CA ALA A 54 5.42 10.15 -3.02
C ALA A 54 5.39 8.75 -3.69
N THR A 55 6.27 7.86 -3.27
CA THR A 55 6.34 6.48 -3.77
C THR A 55 5.15 5.66 -3.27
N TYR A 56 4.72 5.87 -2.03
CA TYR A 56 3.51 5.28 -1.50
C TYR A 56 2.25 5.73 -2.27
N TYR A 57 2.10 7.03 -2.52
CA TYR A 57 0.95 7.54 -3.28
C TYR A 57 0.90 7.00 -4.71
N GLU A 58 2.05 6.85 -5.36
CA GLU A 58 2.09 6.21 -6.69
C GLU A 58 1.63 4.74 -6.65
N ALA A 59 1.99 4.00 -5.59
CA ALA A 59 1.53 2.63 -5.39
C ALA A 59 0.02 2.57 -5.11
N LEU A 60 -0.47 3.47 -4.27
CA LEU A 60 -1.89 3.62 -3.95
C LEU A 60 -2.72 3.94 -5.20
N GLU A 61 -2.27 4.89 -6.03
CA GLU A 61 -2.94 5.22 -7.29
C GLU A 61 -2.98 4.02 -8.25
N ARG A 62 -1.93 3.19 -8.29
CA ARG A 62 -1.93 1.96 -9.10
C ARG A 62 -2.92 0.93 -8.60
N ALA A 63 -2.97 0.68 -7.29
CA ALA A 63 -3.93 -0.25 -6.68
C ALA A 63 -5.37 0.23 -6.93
N ARG A 64 -5.63 1.53 -6.75
CA ARG A 64 -6.94 2.12 -7.02
C ARG A 64 -7.35 1.99 -8.49
N LYS A 65 -6.46 2.30 -9.43
CA LYS A 65 -6.72 2.14 -10.86
C LYS A 65 -6.95 0.68 -11.24
N ARG A 66 -6.30 -0.27 -10.58
CA ARG A 66 -6.53 -1.70 -10.81
C ARG A 66 -7.95 -2.09 -10.41
N ARG A 67 -8.38 -1.73 -9.20
CA ARG A 67 -9.77 -1.88 -8.74
C ARG A 67 -10.82 -1.22 -9.64
N GLU A 68 -10.55 -0.03 -10.16
CA GLU A 68 -11.52 0.66 -11.04
C GLU A 68 -11.65 0.03 -12.44
N ASN A 69 -10.70 -0.82 -12.85
CA ASN A 69 -10.71 -1.49 -14.15
C ASN A 69 -11.17 -2.97 -14.10
N GLU A 70 -11.55 -3.49 -12.92
CA GLU A 70 -12.18 -4.81 -12.72
C GLU A 70 -13.70 -4.72 -12.57
#